data_AF-A0A2G4SM56-F1
#
_entry.id   AF-A0A2G4SM56-F1
#
_cell.length_a   1.000
_cell.length_b   1.000
_cell.length_c   1.000
_cell.angle_alpha   90.00
_cell.angle_beta   90.00
_cell.angle_gamma   90.00
#
_symmetry.space_group_name_H-M   'P 1'
#
loop_
_entity.id
_entity.type
_entity.pdbx_description
1 polymer ?
#
loop_
_entity_poly.entity_id
_entity_poly.type
_entity_poly.pdbx_seq_one_letter_code
_entity_poly.pdbx_strand_id
1 'polypeptide(L)'
;MKLKCLALLVGTLIFVSAQGESANKHIKYNVIGLLSSSQSMGVIVDNVTYPLELSSPSTILYTGNAPVARQGYRYTKIIKVDNSTISESFLRSPIETNTLNEFFNRTWNRKQVASLPTVYKPLPFIHRISSDLHREGEIPTIHIIANESEIAAMHNNFTQDIEVMASLSYVSLNDSLTFKNVGFSISGFSSRWMPKASYNIKLNEEDTIYGYGRIKLRAMATDPSYIHEKVAYDMVKSLGLISTDFSYCRVFLNNQEIGLFGLIETFQEPWSANVFANGNKDYKSGNLYQGTGQGMNNTGGLKYQSNLTIYENGLYKAKAGNKNDYVPLQELTKFIADAPVSGPDAVATWKSKLDMDSVIRAMALEILNGYDDGYIFNANNYYIYQDLSSNRYIYIPSDLDMTLGFSMGDIRPLITGNYSTFPQIYNRPLTNKMLQIPEFKQQFEETLINVTKLLVNPAATNDFINSLVEMIQEDVAWDAQVPRVGRAITGMLDILNIPSANGRAPQDLDMDMFLRAVASPPIVGMNGINFSYVLEDPIAFNLTRDLFTVIAKGLPLSQAVNGPTNNSAFMGVKDFIYTISQNIAKFFNFTLN
;
A
#
# COMPACT_ATOMS: atom_id res chain seq x y z
N MET A 1 -18.56 50.71 -35.40
CA MET A 1 -20.04 50.63 -35.30
C MET A 1 -20.51 49.37 -36.01
N LYS A 2 -20.78 48.29 -35.24
CA LYS A 2 -21.71 47.17 -35.52
C LYS A 2 -21.47 46.10 -34.45
N LEU A 3 -22.29 46.14 -33.41
CA LEU A 3 -22.44 45.12 -32.38
C LEU A 3 -22.84 43.78 -33.04
N LYS A 4 -22.17 42.69 -32.68
CA LYS A 4 -22.68 41.33 -32.91
C LYS A 4 -23.51 40.93 -31.70
N CYS A 5 -24.81 40.72 -31.90
CA CYS A 5 -25.73 40.17 -30.91
C CYS A 5 -25.30 38.75 -30.54
N LEU A 6 -25.06 38.52 -29.25
CA LEU A 6 -24.94 37.22 -28.62
C LEU A 6 -26.36 36.76 -28.27
N ALA A 7 -26.84 35.69 -28.89
CA ALA A 7 -28.13 35.08 -28.54
C ALA A 7 -27.96 34.26 -27.26
N LEU A 8 -28.51 34.76 -26.14
CA LEU A 8 -28.71 34.01 -24.91
C LEU A 8 -29.91 33.07 -25.12
N LEU A 9 -29.69 31.76 -25.15
CA LEU A 9 -30.76 30.77 -25.10
C LEU A 9 -31.08 30.49 -23.63
N VAL A 10 -32.13 31.12 -23.11
CA VAL A 10 -32.66 30.85 -21.76
C VAL A 10 -33.57 29.63 -21.85
N GLY A 11 -33.09 28.48 -21.38
CA GLY A 11 -33.93 27.31 -21.16
C GLY A 11 -34.82 27.51 -19.94
N THR A 12 -36.13 27.55 -20.14
CA THR A 12 -37.14 27.61 -19.07
C THR A 12 -37.17 26.31 -18.27
N LEU A 13 -36.58 26.32 -17.07
CA LEU A 13 -36.83 25.36 -16.01
C LEU A 13 -38.20 25.65 -15.37
N ILE A 14 -39.05 24.63 -15.29
CA ILE A 14 -40.36 24.72 -14.64
C ILE A 14 -40.14 24.70 -13.12
N PHE A 15 -40.33 25.86 -12.47
CA PHE A 15 -40.42 25.95 -11.00
C PHE A 15 -41.85 25.62 -10.56
N VAL A 16 -42.02 24.51 -9.85
CA VAL A 16 -43.26 24.23 -9.10
C VAL A 16 -43.14 24.88 -7.73
N SER A 17 -43.97 25.89 -7.47
CA SER A 17 -44.09 26.52 -6.15
C SER A 17 -44.97 25.66 -5.24
N ALA A 18 -44.40 25.05 -4.20
CA ALA A 18 -45.16 24.48 -3.10
C ALA A 18 -44.99 25.36 -1.86
N GLN A 19 -46.07 26.04 -1.45
CA GLN A 19 -46.14 26.76 -0.17
C GLN A 19 -46.25 25.76 0.99
N GLY A 20 -45.44 26.01 2.02
CA GLY A 20 -45.42 25.31 3.29
C GLY A 20 -44.25 25.84 4.11
N GLU A 21 -44.52 26.82 4.97
CA GLU A 21 -43.58 27.54 5.84
C GLU A 21 -42.97 26.61 6.91
N SER A 22 -42.08 25.72 6.48
CA SER A 22 -40.99 25.18 7.31
C SER A 22 -39.75 24.74 6.51
N ALA A 23 -39.61 25.11 5.22
CA ALA A 23 -38.79 24.34 4.29
C ALA A 23 -37.98 25.13 3.24
N ASN A 24 -37.09 26.03 3.67
CA ASN A 24 -36.16 26.75 2.76
C ASN A 24 -34.70 26.73 3.23
N LYS A 25 -34.31 25.73 4.04
CA LYS A 25 -32.89 25.56 4.37
C LYS A 25 -32.17 24.98 3.15
N HIS A 26 -31.22 25.73 2.60
CA HIS A 26 -30.30 25.24 1.59
C HIS A 26 -29.01 24.76 2.25
N ILE A 27 -28.45 23.68 1.71
CA ILE A 27 -27.16 23.14 2.12
C ILE A 27 -26.27 22.97 0.88
N LYS A 28 -24.95 22.86 1.12
CA LYS A 28 -24.01 22.50 0.07
C LYS A 28 -24.00 20.98 -0.12
N TYR A 29 -24.09 20.59 -1.37
CA TYR A 29 -23.86 19.23 -1.84
C TYR A 29 -22.50 19.17 -2.52
N ASN A 30 -21.69 18.16 -2.17
CA ASN A 30 -20.31 18.00 -2.62
C ASN A 30 -20.12 16.58 -3.15
N VAL A 31 -19.67 16.46 -4.41
CA VAL A 31 -19.43 15.16 -5.06
C VAL A 31 -18.13 15.15 -5.85
N ILE A 32 -17.38 14.08 -5.67
CA ILE A 32 -16.18 13.73 -6.42
C ILE A 32 -16.59 12.85 -7.59
N GLY A 33 -16.17 13.20 -8.81
CA GLY A 33 -16.35 12.32 -9.96
C GLY A 33 -15.77 12.89 -11.25
N LEU A 34 -15.27 12.01 -12.13
CA LEU A 34 -14.84 12.42 -13.46
C LEU A 34 -16.03 12.72 -14.37
N LEU A 35 -15.89 13.77 -15.18
CA LEU A 35 -16.81 14.12 -16.25
C LEU A 35 -16.07 14.11 -17.59
N SER A 36 -16.76 13.68 -18.66
CA SER A 36 -16.33 14.00 -20.02
C SER A 36 -16.60 15.47 -20.34
N SER A 37 -15.99 16.00 -21.40
CA SER A 37 -16.25 17.37 -21.88
C SER A 37 -17.74 17.64 -22.19
N SER A 38 -18.49 16.60 -22.59
CA SER A 38 -19.91 16.64 -22.88
C SER A 38 -20.82 16.54 -21.65
N GLN A 39 -20.27 16.43 -20.44
CA GLN A 39 -21.02 16.26 -19.20
C GLN A 39 -20.87 17.48 -18.27
N SER A 40 -21.88 17.66 -17.40
CA SER A 40 -21.85 18.52 -16.21
C SER A 40 -22.33 17.71 -15.00
N MET A 41 -22.09 18.21 -13.78
CA MET A 41 -22.51 17.53 -12.56
C MET A 41 -23.76 18.18 -11.98
N GLY A 42 -24.64 17.38 -11.39
CA GLY A 42 -25.81 17.84 -10.67
C GLY A 42 -26.14 16.98 -9.47
N VAL A 43 -27.04 17.47 -8.62
CA VAL A 43 -27.71 16.71 -7.57
C VAL A 43 -29.21 16.74 -7.81
N ILE A 44 -29.85 15.58 -7.75
CA ILE A 44 -31.30 15.44 -7.77
C ILE A 44 -31.76 15.40 -6.31
N VAL A 45 -32.51 16.41 -5.88
CA VAL A 45 -33.12 16.52 -4.55
C VAL A 45 -34.63 16.45 -4.70
N ASP A 46 -35.29 15.45 -4.13
CA ASP A 46 -36.75 15.25 -4.22
C ASP A 46 -37.29 15.39 -5.67
N ASN A 47 -36.60 14.76 -6.63
CA ASN A 47 -36.88 14.76 -8.07
C ASN A 47 -36.61 16.08 -8.83
N VAL A 48 -35.98 17.07 -8.18
CA VAL A 48 -35.55 18.32 -8.83
C VAL A 48 -34.03 18.32 -8.98
N THR A 49 -33.54 18.58 -10.19
CA THR A 49 -32.10 18.65 -10.49
C THR A 49 -31.55 20.05 -10.23
N TYR A 50 -30.44 20.13 -9.48
CA TYR A 50 -29.68 21.34 -9.22
C TYR A 50 -28.25 21.18 -9.77
N PRO A 51 -27.70 22.15 -10.51
CA PRO A 51 -26.35 22.06 -11.05
C PRO A 51 -25.30 22.16 -9.93
N LEU A 52 -24.19 21.44 -10.10
CA LEU A 52 -23.00 21.53 -9.26
C LEU A 52 -21.82 22.00 -10.11
N GLU A 53 -21.04 22.93 -9.57
CA GLU A 53 -19.91 23.55 -10.25
C GLU A 53 -18.60 23.01 -9.72
N LEU A 54 -17.58 22.97 -10.59
CA LEU A 54 -16.26 22.50 -10.20
C LEU A 54 -15.66 23.44 -9.13
N SER A 55 -15.23 22.88 -8.00
CA SER A 55 -14.69 23.67 -6.88
C SER A 55 -13.32 24.31 -7.19
N SER A 56 -12.50 23.67 -8.02
CA SER A 56 -11.22 24.21 -8.52
C SER A 56 -10.82 23.54 -9.85
N PRO A 57 -10.13 24.23 -10.78
CA PRO A 57 -9.77 23.68 -12.08
C PRO A 57 -8.90 22.41 -12.05
N SER A 58 -8.20 22.16 -10.93
CA SER A 58 -7.26 21.05 -10.79
C SER A 58 -7.80 19.86 -9.99
N THR A 59 -9.10 19.87 -9.66
CA THR A 59 -9.77 18.79 -8.92
C THR A 59 -10.90 18.19 -9.76
N ILE A 60 -11.59 17.21 -9.16
CA ILE A 60 -12.80 16.57 -9.65
C ILE A 60 -13.92 16.63 -8.61
N LEU A 61 -13.82 17.59 -7.68
CA LEU A 61 -14.82 17.89 -6.67
C LEU A 61 -15.78 18.98 -7.17
N TYR A 62 -17.06 18.67 -7.23
CA TYR A 62 -18.15 19.56 -7.64
C TYR A 62 -19.00 19.94 -6.43
N THR A 63 -19.38 21.21 -6.33
CA THR A 63 -20.11 21.78 -5.21
C THR A 63 -21.25 22.69 -5.71
N GLY A 64 -22.37 22.68 -5.01
CA GLY A 64 -23.50 23.57 -5.29
C GLY A 64 -24.52 23.60 -4.15
N ASN A 65 -25.39 24.60 -4.15
CA ASN A 65 -26.43 24.76 -3.13
C ASN A 65 -27.76 24.21 -3.65
N ALA A 66 -28.42 23.37 -2.85
CA ALA A 66 -29.79 22.93 -3.09
C ALA A 66 -30.56 22.85 -1.76
N PRO A 67 -31.91 22.78 -1.78
CA PRO A 67 -32.70 22.59 -0.57
C PRO A 67 -32.32 21.29 0.16
N VAL A 68 -32.54 21.24 1.47
CA VAL A 68 -32.47 19.99 2.23
C VAL A 68 -33.50 19.00 1.67
N ALA A 69 -33.04 17.79 1.32
CA ALA A 69 -33.90 16.70 0.86
C ALA A 69 -34.93 16.27 1.91
N ARG A 70 -36.15 15.93 1.50
CA ARG A 70 -37.18 15.35 2.36
C ARG A 70 -37.27 13.83 2.20
N GLN A 71 -37.19 13.34 0.97
CA GLN A 71 -37.22 11.91 0.65
C GLN A 71 -35.81 11.35 0.46
N GLY A 72 -34.94 12.14 -0.16
CA GLY A 72 -33.54 11.80 -0.37
C GLY A 72 -32.95 12.53 -1.58
N TYR A 73 -31.68 12.29 -1.83
CA TYR A 73 -30.97 12.89 -2.94
C TYR A 73 -30.05 11.89 -3.63
N ARG A 74 -29.64 12.20 -4.86
CA ARG A 74 -28.62 11.42 -5.58
C ARG A 74 -27.86 12.31 -6.53
N TYR A 75 -26.60 11.99 -6.80
CA TYR A 75 -25.82 12.72 -7.80
C TYR A 75 -26.15 12.26 -9.21
N THR A 76 -25.90 13.13 -10.18
CA THR A 76 -26.17 12.84 -11.58
C THR A 76 -25.18 13.54 -12.51
N LYS A 77 -24.76 12.85 -13.56
CA LYS A 77 -24.03 13.44 -14.68
C LYS A 77 -25.04 13.85 -15.74
N ILE A 78 -25.08 15.14 -16.06
CA ILE A 78 -26.00 15.73 -17.04
C ILE A 78 -25.28 15.83 -18.39
N ILE A 79 -25.84 15.19 -19.42
CA ILE A 79 -25.35 15.23 -20.78
C ILE A 79 -25.76 16.57 -21.41
N LYS A 80 -24.78 17.41 -21.79
CA LYS A 80 -25.01 18.81 -22.21
C LYS A 80 -25.83 18.95 -23.50
N VAL A 81 -25.82 17.95 -24.38
CA VAL A 81 -26.45 18.06 -25.70
C VAL A 81 -27.97 17.90 -25.65
N ASP A 82 -28.47 17.06 -24.75
CA ASP A 82 -29.89 16.69 -24.68
C ASP A 82 -30.48 16.76 -23.26
N ASN A 83 -29.68 17.17 -22.26
CA ASN A 83 -30.02 17.20 -20.84
C ASN A 83 -30.45 15.85 -20.25
N SER A 84 -30.15 14.74 -20.93
CA SER A 84 -30.33 13.41 -20.35
C SER A 84 -29.33 13.18 -19.20
N THR A 85 -29.69 12.29 -18.28
CA THR A 85 -28.98 12.13 -17.01
C THR A 85 -28.47 10.70 -16.80
N ILE A 86 -27.23 10.57 -16.35
CA ILE A 86 -26.67 9.33 -15.80
C ILE A 86 -26.61 9.52 -14.28
N SER A 87 -27.65 9.04 -13.60
CA SER A 87 -27.82 9.22 -12.15
C SER A 87 -27.30 8.01 -11.37
N GLU A 88 -26.90 8.22 -10.12
CA GLU A 88 -26.63 7.11 -9.21
C GLU A 88 -27.86 6.18 -9.12
N SER A 89 -27.59 4.87 -9.02
CA SER A 89 -28.64 3.84 -8.97
C SER A 89 -29.33 3.75 -7.61
N PHE A 90 -28.81 4.44 -6.59
CA PHE A 90 -29.32 4.46 -5.22
C PHE A 90 -29.72 5.89 -4.81
N LEU A 91 -30.51 5.97 -3.73
CA LEU A 91 -30.89 7.24 -3.10
C LEU A 91 -30.14 7.38 -1.77
N ARG A 92 -29.53 8.54 -1.56
CA ARG A 92 -28.89 8.92 -0.31
C ARG A 92 -29.93 9.45 0.67
N SER A 93 -29.72 9.17 1.95
CA SER A 93 -30.62 9.63 3.02
C SER A 93 -30.57 11.14 3.18
N PRO A 94 -31.68 11.82 3.51
CA PRO A 94 -31.69 13.23 3.87
C PRO A 94 -30.64 13.62 4.92
N ILE A 95 -30.06 14.82 4.76
CA ILE A 95 -29.13 15.42 5.73
C ILE A 95 -29.43 16.91 5.88
N GLU A 96 -29.34 17.43 7.11
CA GLU A 96 -29.69 18.83 7.42
C GLU A 96 -28.49 19.79 7.35
N THR A 97 -27.28 19.27 7.16
CA THR A 97 -26.03 20.03 7.05
C THR A 97 -25.42 19.83 5.67
N ASN A 98 -24.39 20.61 5.34
CA ASN A 98 -23.59 20.36 4.15
C ASN A 98 -23.15 18.90 4.10
N THR A 99 -23.20 18.29 2.92
CA THR A 99 -22.69 16.93 2.74
C THR A 99 -21.18 16.91 2.91
N LEU A 100 -20.64 15.75 3.26
CA LEU A 100 -19.22 15.45 3.08
C LEU A 100 -18.84 15.55 1.59
N ASN A 101 -17.54 15.49 1.28
CA ASN A 101 -17.08 15.24 -0.09
C ASN A 101 -17.41 13.78 -0.45
N GLU A 102 -18.60 13.56 -0.99
CA GLU A 102 -19.09 12.22 -1.36
C GLU A 102 -18.50 11.79 -2.69
N PHE A 103 -18.54 10.50 -3.00
CA PHE A 103 -18.06 9.99 -4.29
C PHE A 103 -19.24 9.52 -5.14
N PHE A 104 -19.27 9.95 -6.41
CA PHE A 104 -20.30 9.54 -7.37
C PHE A 104 -20.28 8.03 -7.57
N ASN A 105 -21.40 7.34 -7.32
CA ASN A 105 -21.49 5.88 -7.31
C ASN A 105 -20.61 5.20 -6.23
N ARG A 106 -20.41 5.85 -5.07
CA ARG A 106 -20.02 5.13 -3.84
C ARG A 106 -21.14 5.17 -2.81
N THR A 107 -21.61 3.99 -2.36
CA THR A 107 -22.78 3.87 -1.48
C THR A 107 -22.55 4.31 -0.03
N TRP A 108 -21.29 4.53 0.36
CA TRP A 108 -20.88 4.90 1.71
C TRP A 108 -19.78 5.98 1.70
N ASN A 109 -19.66 6.71 2.81
CA ASN A 109 -18.63 7.73 3.00
C ASN A 109 -17.58 7.32 4.05
N ARG A 110 -18.04 6.74 5.18
CA ARG A 110 -17.19 6.21 6.25
C ARG A 110 -17.69 4.85 6.72
N LYS A 111 -16.77 3.94 7.04
CA LYS A 111 -17.05 2.63 7.65
C LYS A 111 -16.37 2.52 9.02
N GLN A 112 -16.95 1.73 9.92
CA GLN A 112 -16.27 1.35 11.15
C GLN A 112 -15.40 0.14 10.84
N VAL A 113 -14.11 0.23 11.17
CA VAL A 113 -13.16 -0.87 11.05
C VAL A 113 -12.84 -1.32 12.47
N ALA A 114 -12.93 -2.61 12.75
CA ALA A 114 -12.53 -3.14 14.05
C ALA A 114 -11.03 -2.86 14.28
N SER A 115 -10.55 -2.96 15.51
CA SER A 115 -9.13 -2.76 15.80
C SER A 115 -8.48 -4.09 16.17
N LEU A 116 -7.23 -4.28 15.75
CA LEU A 116 -6.42 -5.36 16.28
C LEU A 116 -6.08 -5.09 17.76
N PRO A 117 -5.95 -6.13 18.60
CA PRO A 117 -5.55 -5.97 19.98
C PRO A 117 -4.11 -5.44 20.08
N THR A 118 -3.84 -4.62 21.09
CA THR A 118 -2.48 -4.21 21.45
C THR A 118 -1.83 -5.31 22.29
N VAL A 119 -0.80 -5.97 21.74
CA VAL A 119 -0.04 -7.02 22.43
C VAL A 119 1.05 -6.42 23.31
N TYR A 120 1.75 -5.42 22.77
CA TYR A 120 2.79 -4.69 23.50
C TYR A 120 2.55 -3.19 23.42
N LYS A 121 2.91 -2.48 24.49
CA LYS A 121 2.94 -1.02 24.47
C LYS A 121 3.93 -0.53 23.38
N PRO A 122 3.61 0.61 22.72
CA PRO A 122 4.56 1.29 21.84
C PRO A 122 5.92 1.46 22.51
N LEU A 123 6.99 1.25 21.73
CA LEU A 123 8.34 1.50 22.21
C LEU A 123 8.50 2.97 22.61
N PRO A 124 9.22 3.26 23.71
CA PRO A 124 9.17 4.56 24.37
C PRO A 124 9.74 5.72 23.54
N PHE A 125 10.56 5.41 22.53
CA PHE A 125 11.13 6.40 21.60
C PHE A 125 10.16 6.81 20.47
N ILE A 126 8.98 6.18 20.37
CA ILE A 126 7.98 6.54 19.35
C ILE A 126 7.22 7.79 19.83
N HIS A 127 7.46 8.90 19.15
CA HIS A 127 6.84 10.21 19.39
C HIS A 127 6.28 10.74 18.07
N ARG A 128 5.27 10.02 17.56
CA ARG A 128 4.68 10.28 16.25
C ARG A 128 3.74 11.48 16.30
N ILE A 129 3.80 12.34 15.28
CA ILE A 129 2.82 13.40 15.04
C ILE A 129 1.38 12.86 14.97
N SER A 130 0.42 13.69 15.35
CA SER A 130 -0.97 13.47 14.94
C SER A 130 -1.11 13.90 13.48
N SER A 131 -1.62 13.01 12.64
CA SER A 131 -1.78 13.25 11.20
C SER A 131 -3.08 12.65 10.70
N ASP A 132 -3.73 13.36 9.79
CA ASP A 132 -4.96 12.95 9.13
C ASP A 132 -4.73 12.18 7.81
N LEU A 133 -3.48 11.83 7.49
CA LEU A 133 -3.17 11.11 6.25
C LEU A 133 -3.83 9.72 6.19
N HIS A 134 -3.84 9.01 7.33
CA HIS A 134 -4.30 7.63 7.45
C HIS A 134 -5.52 7.51 8.37
N ARG A 135 -6.62 8.20 8.02
CA ARG A 135 -7.88 8.10 8.77
C ARG A 135 -8.53 6.73 8.54
N GLU A 136 -8.73 6.00 9.63
CA GLU A 136 -9.38 4.69 9.61
C GLU A 136 -10.85 4.82 9.17
N GLY A 137 -11.30 3.90 8.31
CA GLY A 137 -12.67 3.90 7.81
C GLY A 137 -12.97 4.85 6.66
N GLU A 138 -11.96 5.57 6.15
CA GLU A 138 -12.10 6.55 5.07
C GLU A 138 -11.23 6.16 3.85
N ILE A 139 -11.73 6.46 2.65
CA ILE A 139 -10.97 6.31 1.40
C ILE A 139 -10.98 7.66 0.67
N PRO A 140 -9.94 8.49 0.83
CA PRO A 140 -9.77 9.74 0.10
C PRO A 140 -9.56 9.51 -1.41
N THR A 141 -9.64 10.60 -2.17
CA THR A 141 -9.34 10.62 -3.60
C THR A 141 -8.08 11.42 -3.89
N ILE A 142 -7.21 10.89 -4.72
CA ILE A 142 -6.05 11.60 -5.28
C ILE A 142 -6.25 11.75 -6.79
N HIS A 143 -6.26 12.99 -7.26
CA HIS A 143 -6.34 13.32 -8.68
C HIS A 143 -5.06 13.99 -9.14
N ILE A 144 -4.44 13.43 -10.17
CA ILE A 144 -3.17 13.88 -10.74
C ILE A 144 -3.44 14.36 -12.15
N ILE A 145 -2.99 15.56 -12.50
CA ILE A 145 -3.08 16.13 -13.85
C ILE A 145 -1.66 16.44 -14.34
N ALA A 146 -1.26 15.84 -15.45
CA ALA A 146 0.06 15.98 -16.05
C ALA A 146 0.00 15.91 -17.58
N ASN A 147 1.10 16.25 -18.25
CA ASN A 147 1.21 16.17 -19.70
C ASN A 147 1.03 14.71 -20.18
N GLU A 148 0.08 14.47 -21.09
CA GLU A 148 -0.26 13.11 -21.55
C GLU A 148 0.92 12.40 -22.24
N SER A 149 1.73 13.13 -23.02
CA SER A 149 2.89 12.57 -23.70
C SER A 149 4.00 12.17 -22.71
N GLU A 150 4.22 12.96 -21.66
CA GLU A 150 5.17 12.63 -20.59
C GLU A 150 4.71 11.42 -19.76
N ILE A 151 3.41 11.36 -19.43
CA ILE A 151 2.82 10.19 -18.78
C ILE A 151 2.97 8.93 -19.64
N ALA A 152 2.71 9.02 -20.94
CA ALA A 152 2.90 7.90 -21.87
C ALA A 152 4.38 7.49 -21.94
N ALA A 153 5.31 8.45 -22.02
CA ALA A 153 6.74 8.16 -22.03
C ALA A 153 7.20 7.47 -20.73
N MET A 154 6.71 7.93 -19.58
CA MET A 154 6.99 7.31 -18.27
C MET A 154 6.53 5.86 -18.21
N HIS A 155 5.30 5.56 -18.67
CA HIS A 155 4.77 4.18 -18.66
C HIS A 155 5.42 3.29 -19.71
N ASN A 156 5.73 3.79 -20.90
CA ASN A 156 6.40 3.02 -21.94
C ASN A 156 7.85 2.69 -21.59
N ASN A 157 8.51 3.53 -20.78
CA ASN A 157 9.85 3.32 -20.28
C ASN A 157 9.84 2.98 -18.78
N PHE A 158 8.91 2.12 -18.35
CA PHE A 158 8.62 1.83 -16.94
C PHE A 158 9.80 1.31 -16.12
N THR A 159 10.93 0.90 -16.73
CA THR A 159 12.15 0.52 -16.03
C THR A 159 13.08 1.70 -15.71
N GLN A 160 12.84 2.87 -16.30
CA GLN A 160 13.62 4.08 -16.10
C GLN A 160 13.05 4.95 -14.97
N ASP A 161 13.91 5.73 -14.32
CA ASP A 161 13.51 6.71 -13.30
C ASP A 161 13.08 8.03 -13.96
N ILE A 162 11.89 8.03 -14.57
CA ILE A 162 11.28 9.23 -15.18
C ILE A 162 10.33 9.88 -14.17
N GLU A 163 10.60 11.14 -13.83
CA GLU A 163 9.72 12.00 -13.03
C GLU A 163 9.01 13.00 -13.94
N VAL A 164 7.69 13.07 -13.81
CA VAL A 164 6.79 13.97 -14.55
C VAL A 164 6.28 15.05 -13.60
N MET A 165 6.21 16.30 -14.07
CA MET A 165 5.64 17.39 -13.28
C MET A 165 4.12 17.39 -13.40
N ALA A 166 3.43 17.44 -12.26
CA ALA A 166 1.98 17.34 -12.19
C ALA A 166 1.35 18.42 -11.30
N SER A 167 0.05 18.64 -11.49
CA SER A 167 -0.83 19.20 -10.46
C SER A 167 -1.51 18.04 -9.72
N LEU A 168 -1.69 18.18 -8.41
CA LEU A 168 -2.31 17.15 -7.57
C LEU A 168 -3.43 17.75 -6.73
N SER A 169 -4.55 17.06 -6.65
CA SER A 169 -5.61 17.31 -5.67
C SER A 169 -5.77 16.09 -4.75
N TYR A 170 -5.70 16.32 -3.44
CA TYR A 170 -6.06 15.35 -2.41
C TYR A 170 -7.40 15.76 -1.81
N VAL A 171 -8.41 14.90 -1.91
CA VAL A 171 -9.77 15.16 -1.41
C VAL A 171 -10.14 14.11 -0.37
N SER A 172 -10.18 14.52 0.90
CA SER A 172 -10.74 13.71 2.01
C SER A 172 -12.25 13.96 2.11
N LEU A 173 -12.91 13.32 3.09
CA LEU A 173 -14.33 13.59 3.36
C LEU A 173 -14.61 15.05 3.74
N ASN A 174 -13.62 15.78 4.25
CA ASN A 174 -13.78 17.13 4.80
C ASN A 174 -12.86 18.18 4.15
N ASP A 175 -11.77 17.75 3.54
CA ASP A 175 -10.70 18.62 3.07
C ASP A 175 -10.47 18.45 1.57
N SER A 176 -10.06 19.52 0.90
CA SER A 176 -9.56 19.49 -0.47
C SER A 176 -8.28 20.30 -0.54
N LEU A 177 -7.16 19.61 -0.71
CA LEU A 177 -5.81 20.18 -0.80
C LEU A 177 -5.36 20.14 -2.26
N THR A 178 -4.76 21.22 -2.76
CA THR A 178 -4.28 21.29 -4.15
C THR A 178 -2.84 21.76 -4.22
N PHE A 179 -2.03 21.09 -5.03
CA PHE A 179 -0.61 21.33 -5.18
C PHE A 179 -0.23 21.44 -6.66
N LYS A 180 0.80 22.22 -6.95
CA LYS A 180 1.38 22.40 -8.29
C LYS A 180 2.84 21.97 -8.29
N ASN A 181 3.39 21.68 -9.46
CA ASN A 181 4.79 21.26 -9.65
C ASN A 181 5.17 20.04 -8.78
N VAL A 182 4.24 19.09 -8.68
CA VAL A 182 4.42 17.85 -7.92
C VAL A 182 5.19 16.86 -8.79
N GLY A 183 6.28 16.30 -8.26
CA GLY A 183 6.99 15.20 -8.90
C GLY A 183 6.15 13.92 -8.83
N PHE A 184 5.81 13.37 -9.99
CA PHE A 184 5.07 12.12 -10.13
C PHE A 184 5.89 11.11 -10.93
N SER A 185 6.16 9.94 -10.34
CA SER A 185 6.98 8.91 -10.99
C SER A 185 6.40 7.52 -10.75
N ILE A 186 6.70 6.55 -11.62
CA ILE A 186 6.53 5.12 -11.28
C ILE A 186 7.48 4.78 -10.11
N SER A 187 7.03 3.90 -9.22
CA SER A 187 7.75 3.49 -8.01
C SER A 187 8.14 2.01 -8.01
N GLY A 188 9.18 1.72 -7.21
CA GLY A 188 9.66 0.38 -6.91
C GLY A 188 10.70 -0.15 -7.90
N PHE A 189 11.02 -1.43 -7.74
CA PHE A 189 11.86 -2.19 -8.67
C PHE A 189 10.96 -3.20 -9.37
N SER A 190 10.88 -4.45 -8.91
CA SER A 190 10.05 -5.52 -9.51
C SER A 190 8.58 -5.15 -9.72
N SER A 191 8.00 -4.29 -8.87
CA SER A 191 6.64 -3.79 -9.00
C SER A 191 6.38 -2.99 -10.29
N ARG A 192 7.44 -2.48 -10.95
CA ARG A 192 7.34 -1.76 -12.23
C ARG A 192 6.84 -2.66 -13.37
N TRP A 193 7.00 -3.98 -13.23
CA TRP A 193 6.56 -4.97 -14.20
C TRP A 193 5.12 -5.45 -14.00
N MET A 194 4.40 -4.91 -13.00
CA MET A 194 3.03 -5.31 -12.72
C MET A 194 2.03 -4.62 -13.67
N PRO A 195 0.88 -5.26 -14.00
CA PRO A 195 -0.17 -4.62 -14.81
C PRO A 195 -0.68 -3.31 -14.22
N LYS A 196 -0.65 -3.20 -12.89
CA LYS A 196 -0.97 -1.97 -12.16
C LYS A 196 0.32 -1.40 -11.56
N ALA A 197 0.72 -0.21 -12.04
CA ALA A 197 1.93 0.46 -11.59
C ALA A 197 1.71 1.15 -10.23
N SER A 198 2.72 1.12 -9.36
CA SER A 198 2.78 1.94 -8.15
C SER A 198 3.43 3.29 -8.45
N TYR A 199 3.15 4.33 -7.67
CA TYR A 199 3.64 5.69 -7.94
C TYR A 199 4.26 6.36 -6.72
N ASN A 200 5.26 7.20 -6.95
CA ASN A 200 5.76 8.16 -5.96
C ASN A 200 5.13 9.52 -6.24
N ILE A 201 4.78 10.22 -5.17
CA ILE A 201 4.38 11.62 -5.18
C ILE A 201 5.36 12.39 -4.30
N LYS A 202 6.01 13.39 -4.90
CA LYS A 202 6.96 14.27 -4.24
C LYS A 202 6.46 15.71 -4.35
N LEU A 203 6.08 16.29 -3.22
CA LEU A 203 5.66 17.69 -3.14
C LEU A 203 6.88 18.62 -3.17
N ASN A 204 6.65 19.91 -3.36
CA ASN A 204 7.70 20.92 -3.18
C ASN A 204 8.13 20.98 -1.71
N GLU A 205 9.29 21.59 -1.45
CA GLU A 205 9.91 21.59 -0.12
C GLU A 205 9.02 22.18 0.99
N GLU A 206 8.18 23.17 0.66
CA GLU A 206 7.27 23.84 1.60
C GLU A 206 5.90 23.17 1.72
N ASP A 207 5.56 22.26 0.80
CA ASP A 207 4.25 21.65 0.70
C ASP A 207 4.21 20.32 1.47
N THR A 208 3.13 20.10 2.22
CA THR A 208 2.88 18.80 2.87
C THR A 208 1.42 18.38 2.75
N ILE A 209 1.17 17.07 2.71
CA ILE A 209 -0.14 16.50 2.97
C ILE A 209 -0.09 15.92 4.39
N TYR A 210 -0.74 16.62 5.31
CA TYR A 210 -0.79 16.28 6.75
C TYR A 210 0.58 15.98 7.38
N GLY A 211 1.58 16.81 7.08
CA GLY A 211 2.93 16.71 7.64
C GLY A 211 3.92 15.89 6.81
N TYR A 212 3.50 15.30 5.67
CA TYR A 212 4.38 14.53 4.80
C TYR A 212 4.58 15.20 3.44
N GLY A 213 5.84 15.43 3.06
CA GLY A 213 6.22 15.96 1.74
C GLY A 213 6.31 14.89 0.64
N ARG A 214 6.28 13.61 1.02
CA ARG A 214 6.38 12.47 0.09
C ARG A 214 5.48 11.33 0.53
N ILE A 215 4.66 10.87 -0.40
CA ILE A 215 3.76 9.71 -0.22
C ILE A 215 3.95 8.74 -1.39
N LYS A 216 3.62 7.47 -1.15
CA LYS A 216 3.65 6.43 -2.18
C LYS A 216 2.27 5.81 -2.34
N LEU A 217 1.88 5.64 -3.60
CA LEU A 217 0.67 4.93 -4.02
C LEU A 217 1.04 3.49 -4.35
N ARG A 218 0.59 2.54 -3.52
CA ARG A 218 0.85 1.11 -3.63
C ARG A 218 -0.24 0.47 -4.49
N ALA A 219 0.17 -0.16 -5.59
CA ALA A 219 -0.77 -0.79 -6.52
C ALA A 219 -1.47 -2.04 -5.96
N MET A 220 -0.87 -2.69 -4.96
CA MET A 220 -1.29 -3.99 -4.41
C MET A 220 -1.42 -5.06 -5.50
N ALA A 221 -0.58 -4.99 -6.53
CA ALA A 221 -0.79 -5.73 -7.78
C ALA A 221 -0.61 -7.26 -7.65
N THR A 222 0.12 -7.72 -6.64
CA THR A 222 0.31 -9.13 -6.30
C THR A 222 -0.63 -9.61 -5.17
N ASP A 223 -1.46 -8.71 -4.64
CA ASP A 223 -2.37 -8.99 -3.53
C ASP A 223 -3.83 -8.97 -4.01
N PRO A 224 -4.40 -10.11 -4.45
CA PRO A 224 -5.81 -10.21 -4.79
C PRO A 224 -6.77 -10.02 -3.61
N SER A 225 -6.28 -10.02 -2.36
CA SER A 225 -7.08 -9.74 -1.16
C SER A 225 -7.18 -8.24 -0.85
N TYR A 226 -6.25 -7.43 -1.36
CA TYR A 226 -6.10 -5.99 -1.10
C TYR A 226 -5.83 -5.63 0.37
N ILE A 227 -5.51 -6.60 1.23
CA ILE A 227 -5.39 -6.38 2.68
C ILE A 227 -4.06 -6.81 3.29
N HIS A 228 -3.13 -7.43 2.55
CA HIS A 228 -1.86 -7.93 3.11
C HIS A 228 -1.09 -6.83 3.85
N GLU A 229 -0.77 -5.74 3.15
CA GLU A 229 -0.01 -4.64 3.74
C GLU A 229 -0.78 -3.98 4.90
N LYS A 230 -2.10 -3.73 4.76
CA LYS A 230 -2.90 -3.13 5.83
C LYS A 230 -2.88 -4.00 7.10
N VAL A 231 -3.11 -5.30 6.96
CA VAL A 231 -3.08 -6.22 8.11
C VAL A 231 -1.69 -6.29 8.72
N ALA A 232 -0.65 -6.40 7.90
CA ALA A 232 0.72 -6.50 8.38
C ALA A 232 1.20 -5.22 9.09
N TYR A 233 0.93 -4.03 8.56
CA TYR A 233 1.28 -2.76 9.21
C TYR A 233 0.49 -2.54 10.51
N ASP A 234 -0.78 -2.94 10.57
CA ASP A 234 -1.55 -2.89 11.82
C ASP A 234 -1.02 -3.88 12.87
N MET A 235 -0.53 -5.06 12.45
CA MET A 235 0.15 -5.99 13.36
C MET A 235 1.47 -5.40 13.88
N VAL A 236 2.25 -4.68 13.07
CA VAL A 236 3.43 -3.93 13.52
C VAL A 236 3.04 -2.96 14.66
N LYS A 237 1.96 -2.19 14.47
CA LYS A 237 1.44 -1.29 15.51
C LYS A 237 1.00 -2.03 16.78
N SER A 238 0.31 -3.17 16.64
CA SER A 238 -0.10 -4.03 17.77
C SER A 238 1.07 -4.54 18.61
N LEU A 239 2.26 -4.70 18.02
CA LEU A 239 3.49 -5.08 18.72
C LEU A 239 4.27 -3.88 19.29
N GLY A 240 3.71 -2.67 19.18
CA GLY A 240 4.35 -1.45 19.62
C GLY A 240 5.60 -1.06 18.82
N LEU A 241 5.72 -1.60 17.60
CA LEU A 241 6.81 -1.31 16.68
C LEU A 241 6.51 -0.07 15.84
N ILE A 242 7.55 0.46 15.21
CA ILE A 242 7.50 1.58 14.28
C ILE A 242 7.60 1.04 12.84
N SER A 243 6.79 1.58 11.94
CA SER A 243 6.96 1.50 10.48
C SER A 243 6.24 2.66 9.81
N THR A 244 5.90 2.54 8.53
CA THR A 244 4.93 3.41 7.87
C THR A 244 3.50 3.02 8.25
N ASP A 245 2.57 3.95 8.14
CA ASP A 245 1.14 3.69 8.24
C ASP A 245 0.56 3.37 6.86
N PHE A 246 -0.59 2.67 6.84
CA PHE A 246 -1.25 2.28 5.61
C PHE A 246 -2.73 2.64 5.65
N SER A 247 -3.19 3.28 4.58
CA SER A 247 -4.62 3.50 4.31
C SER A 247 -4.89 3.28 2.82
N TYR A 248 -6.13 3.49 2.38
CA TYR A 248 -6.49 3.37 0.98
C TYR A 248 -6.75 4.74 0.35
N CYS A 249 -6.69 4.81 -0.98
CA CYS A 249 -7.17 5.95 -1.75
C CYS A 249 -7.68 5.52 -3.13
N ARG A 250 -8.62 6.27 -3.71
CA ARG A 250 -8.94 6.18 -5.14
C ARG A 250 -8.01 7.11 -5.91
N VAL A 251 -7.49 6.64 -7.05
CA VAL A 251 -6.55 7.43 -7.85
C VAL A 251 -7.09 7.67 -9.25
N PHE A 252 -6.95 8.93 -9.67
CA PHE A 252 -7.32 9.44 -10.98
C PHE A 252 -6.08 10.05 -11.62
N LEU A 253 -5.79 9.67 -12.86
CA LEU A 253 -4.69 10.21 -13.65
C LEU A 253 -5.27 10.85 -14.90
N ASN A 254 -5.10 12.16 -15.02
CA ASN A 254 -5.77 13.01 -16.01
C ASN A 254 -7.29 12.76 -15.99
N ASN A 255 -7.87 12.38 -17.12
CA ASN A 255 -9.31 12.10 -17.26
C ASN A 255 -9.64 10.61 -17.13
N GLN A 256 -8.81 9.84 -16.43
CA GLN A 256 -8.93 8.39 -16.31
C GLN A 256 -8.89 7.91 -14.85
N GLU A 257 -9.82 7.04 -14.51
CA GLU A 257 -9.82 6.26 -13.27
C GLU A 257 -8.75 5.17 -13.37
N ILE A 258 -7.82 5.10 -12.41
CA ILE A 258 -6.77 4.07 -12.40
C ILE A 258 -6.85 3.12 -11.20
N GLY A 259 -7.78 3.37 -10.27
CA GLY A 259 -8.26 2.36 -9.32
C GLY A 259 -8.02 2.66 -7.84
N LEU A 260 -8.16 1.63 -7.02
CA LEU A 260 -7.95 1.62 -5.57
C LEU A 260 -6.48 1.34 -5.25
N PHE A 261 -5.82 2.21 -4.49
CA PHE A 261 -4.42 2.09 -4.12
C PHE A 261 -4.27 2.06 -2.61
N GLY A 262 -3.21 1.41 -2.13
CA GLY A 262 -2.67 1.66 -0.82
C GLY A 262 -1.97 3.02 -0.80
N LEU A 263 -2.02 3.71 0.33
CA LEU A 263 -1.36 4.98 0.57
C LEU A 263 -0.47 4.80 1.80
N ILE A 264 0.82 5.11 1.63
CA ILE A 264 1.80 5.08 2.72
C ILE A 264 2.64 6.35 2.71
N GLU A 265 3.09 6.79 3.89
CA GLU A 265 4.21 7.73 3.96
C GLU A 265 5.53 7.03 3.61
N THR A 266 6.49 7.79 3.07
CA THR A 266 7.81 7.24 2.75
C THR A 266 8.82 7.51 3.85
N PHE A 267 9.78 6.59 4.02
CA PHE A 267 10.97 6.77 4.87
C PHE A 267 11.91 7.82 4.25
N GLN A 268 11.50 9.08 4.23
CA GLN A 268 12.26 10.24 3.77
C GLN A 268 11.95 11.41 4.68
N GLU A 269 12.90 12.32 4.89
CA GLU A 269 12.64 13.54 5.66
C GLU A 269 11.38 14.27 5.16
N PRO A 270 10.50 14.75 6.07
CA PRO A 270 10.69 14.87 7.53
C PRO A 270 10.23 13.64 8.36
N TRP A 271 10.15 12.44 7.78
CA TRP A 271 9.63 11.24 8.46
C TRP A 271 10.28 10.95 9.82
N SER A 272 11.60 11.09 9.94
CA SER A 272 12.30 10.81 11.20
C SER A 272 11.86 11.80 12.30
N ALA A 273 11.78 13.09 11.99
CA ALA A 273 11.24 14.11 12.90
C ALA A 273 9.77 13.85 13.24
N ASN A 274 8.97 13.46 12.25
CA ASN A 274 7.56 13.14 12.43
C ASN A 274 7.33 11.94 13.35
N VAL A 275 8.25 10.96 13.40
CA VAL A 275 8.06 9.75 14.20
C VAL A 275 8.80 9.77 15.54
N PHE A 276 9.96 10.42 15.63
CA PHE A 276 10.80 10.40 16.83
C PHE A 276 10.77 11.73 17.62
N ALA A 277 10.20 12.79 17.06
CA ALA A 277 10.29 14.13 17.66
C ALA A 277 9.03 14.98 17.51
N ASN A 278 7.85 14.38 17.36
CA ASN A 278 6.57 15.07 17.20
C ASN A 278 6.60 16.17 16.12
N GLY A 279 7.34 15.94 15.02
CA GLY A 279 7.42 16.88 13.89
C GLY A 279 8.30 18.11 14.16
N ASN A 280 9.19 18.05 15.15
CA ASN A 280 10.14 19.14 15.43
C ASN A 280 11.07 19.37 14.22
N LYS A 281 10.97 20.55 13.61
CA LYS A 281 11.77 20.94 12.43
C LYS A 281 13.26 21.05 12.70
N ASP A 282 13.66 21.25 13.96
CA ASP A 282 15.07 21.32 14.39
C ASP A 282 15.64 19.95 14.78
N TYR A 283 14.85 18.88 14.64
CA TYR A 283 15.29 17.53 14.96
C TYR A 283 16.44 17.10 14.04
N LYS A 284 17.55 16.69 14.65
CA LYS A 284 18.68 16.11 13.93
C LYS A 284 18.46 14.60 13.78
N SER A 285 18.05 14.17 12.59
CA SER A 285 17.93 12.76 12.29
C SER A 285 19.29 12.06 12.37
N GLY A 286 19.31 10.88 13.00
CA GLY A 286 20.40 9.94 12.76
C GLY A 286 20.28 9.26 11.40
N ASN A 287 21.26 8.42 11.08
CA ASN A 287 21.28 7.74 9.80
C ASN A 287 20.21 6.63 9.75
N LEU A 288 19.48 6.56 8.64
CA LEU A 288 18.49 5.52 8.36
C LEU A 288 18.93 4.70 7.16
N TYR A 289 19.22 3.42 7.35
CA TYR A 289 19.71 2.53 6.30
C TYR A 289 18.65 1.51 5.94
N GLN A 290 18.26 1.43 4.66
CA GLN A 290 17.45 0.33 4.12
C GLN A 290 18.37 -0.83 3.75
N GLY A 291 18.09 -2.04 4.20
CA GLY A 291 18.72 -3.24 3.66
C GLY A 291 18.09 -3.63 2.32
N THR A 292 18.92 -4.01 1.33
CA THR A 292 18.44 -4.44 0.02
C THR A 292 19.05 -5.77 -0.42
N GLY A 293 18.22 -6.65 -0.98
CA GLY A 293 18.64 -7.90 -1.61
C GLY A 293 18.83 -7.74 -3.12
N GLN A 294 20.04 -8.03 -3.64
CA GLN A 294 20.34 -8.09 -5.09
C GLN A 294 20.95 -9.46 -5.45
N GLY A 295 20.43 -10.55 -4.86
CA GLY A 295 20.89 -11.94 -5.09
C GLY A 295 21.53 -12.60 -3.86
N MET A 296 21.92 -13.89 -3.95
CA MET A 296 22.25 -14.71 -2.77
C MET A 296 23.56 -14.37 -2.04
N ASN A 297 24.58 -13.84 -2.72
CA ASN A 297 25.95 -13.77 -2.16
C ASN A 297 26.37 -12.38 -1.67
N ASN A 298 25.65 -11.32 -2.04
CA ASN A 298 25.92 -9.94 -1.61
C ASN A 298 24.58 -9.26 -1.32
N THR A 299 24.14 -9.32 -0.07
CA THR A 299 22.85 -8.77 0.39
C THR A 299 23.08 -7.79 1.54
N GLY A 300 22.14 -6.89 1.74
CA GLY A 300 22.04 -6.08 2.96
C GLY A 300 21.64 -6.91 4.18
N GLY A 301 22.34 -8.01 4.48
CA GLY A 301 21.99 -8.96 5.55
C GLY A 301 22.63 -8.68 6.90
N LEU A 302 23.16 -7.49 7.15
CA LEU A 302 23.96 -7.11 8.33
C LEU A 302 25.22 -7.96 8.55
N LYS A 303 25.81 -8.48 7.45
CA LYS A 303 27.11 -9.16 7.48
C LYS A 303 28.23 -8.13 7.47
N TYR A 304 29.18 -8.27 8.40
CA TYR A 304 30.37 -7.42 8.42
C TYR A 304 31.21 -7.60 7.15
N GLN A 305 31.64 -6.46 6.60
CA GLN A 305 32.56 -6.35 5.49
C GLN A 305 33.62 -5.33 5.87
N SER A 306 34.90 -5.70 5.76
CA SER A 306 36.01 -4.77 6.06
C SER A 306 36.12 -3.64 5.03
N ASN A 307 35.66 -3.87 3.81
CA ASN A 307 35.62 -2.87 2.75
C ASN A 307 34.32 -2.05 2.82
N LEU A 308 34.44 -0.75 3.15
CA LEU A 308 33.32 0.17 3.30
C LEU A 308 32.51 0.33 1.99
N THR A 309 33.16 0.25 0.82
CA THR A 309 32.47 0.44 -0.47
C THR A 309 31.42 -0.63 -0.75
N ILE A 310 31.50 -1.79 -0.08
CA ILE A 310 30.48 -2.84 -0.21
C ILE A 310 29.12 -2.37 0.34
N TYR A 311 29.11 -1.53 1.38
CA TYR A 311 27.86 -1.00 1.94
C TYR A 311 27.21 0.03 0.99
N GLU A 312 28.05 0.78 0.28
CA GLU A 312 27.67 1.81 -0.69
C GLU A 312 27.20 1.23 -2.03
N ASN A 313 27.76 0.08 -2.44
CA ASN A 313 27.55 -0.55 -3.75
C ASN A 313 26.20 -1.29 -3.87
N GLY A 314 25.14 -0.74 -3.31
CA GLY A 314 23.76 -1.20 -3.53
C GLY A 314 23.26 -2.30 -2.60
N LEU A 315 23.99 -2.63 -1.52
CA LEU A 315 23.47 -3.49 -0.45
C LEU A 315 22.59 -2.75 0.54
N TYR A 316 22.84 -1.45 0.69
CA TYR A 316 22.07 -0.60 1.56
C TYR A 316 21.80 0.75 0.91
N LYS A 317 20.64 1.33 1.20
CA LYS A 317 20.28 2.69 0.77
C LYS A 317 20.08 3.57 1.99
N ALA A 318 20.92 4.59 2.16
CA ALA A 318 20.69 5.60 3.17
C ALA A 318 19.50 6.50 2.79
N LYS A 319 18.57 6.70 3.72
CA LYS A 319 17.30 7.42 3.49
C LYS A 319 17.16 8.72 4.28
N ALA A 320 17.80 8.81 5.44
CA ALA A 320 17.79 9.97 6.32
C ALA A 320 19.15 10.12 7.01
N GLY A 321 19.38 11.27 7.63
CA GLY A 321 20.69 11.65 8.19
C GLY A 321 21.73 11.97 7.10
N ASN A 322 22.99 11.63 7.35
CA ASN A 322 24.08 11.77 6.38
C ASN A 322 24.05 10.60 5.38
N LYS A 323 23.46 10.83 4.20
CA LYS A 323 23.25 9.81 3.18
C LYS A 323 24.53 9.23 2.55
N ASN A 324 25.68 9.85 2.78
CA ASN A 324 26.97 9.41 2.27
C ASN A 324 27.83 8.72 3.35
N ASP A 325 27.33 8.59 4.58
CA ASP A 325 28.08 8.02 5.68
C ASP A 325 27.60 6.61 6.03
N TYR A 326 28.40 5.63 5.64
CA TYR A 326 28.15 4.21 5.93
C TYR A 326 29.07 3.66 7.04
N VAL A 327 29.96 4.48 7.61
CA VAL A 327 30.86 4.05 8.70
C VAL A 327 30.06 3.56 9.91
N PRO A 328 29.01 4.25 10.39
CA PRO A 328 28.21 3.75 11.51
C PRO A 328 27.57 2.39 11.22
N LEU A 329 27.11 2.15 9.99
CA LEU A 329 26.56 0.85 9.59
C LEU A 329 27.64 -0.24 9.57
N GLN A 330 28.84 0.06 9.08
CA GLN A 330 29.96 -0.87 9.12
C GLN A 330 30.32 -1.23 10.57
N GLU A 331 30.41 -0.24 11.46
CA GLU A 331 30.63 -0.44 12.90
C GLU A 331 29.54 -1.30 13.55
N LEU A 332 28.27 -1.09 13.20
CA LEU A 332 27.17 -1.93 13.68
C LEU A 332 27.34 -3.38 13.21
N THR A 333 27.60 -3.61 11.93
CA THR A 333 27.76 -4.99 11.43
C THR A 333 29.01 -5.66 12.00
N LYS A 334 30.09 -4.91 12.25
CA LYS A 334 31.27 -5.39 12.99
C LYS A 334 30.90 -5.78 14.41
N PHE A 335 30.14 -4.93 15.10
CA PHE A 335 29.60 -5.23 16.42
C PHE A 335 28.79 -6.54 16.41
N ILE A 336 27.86 -6.71 15.47
CA ILE A 336 27.06 -7.95 15.34
C ILE A 336 27.96 -9.19 15.16
N ALA A 337 29.03 -9.07 14.36
CA ALA A 337 29.97 -10.16 14.14
C ALA A 337 30.77 -10.53 15.40
N ASP A 338 31.25 -9.52 16.13
CA ASP A 338 32.23 -9.69 17.22
C ASP A 338 31.57 -9.82 18.60
N ALA A 339 30.32 -9.37 18.77
CA ALA A 339 29.66 -9.31 20.06
C ALA A 339 29.51 -10.70 20.71
N PRO A 340 29.67 -10.78 22.05
CA PRO A 340 29.57 -12.04 22.79
C PRO A 340 28.14 -12.59 22.74
N VAL A 341 28.04 -13.92 22.69
CA VAL A 341 26.76 -14.66 22.78
C VAL A 341 26.59 -15.39 24.12
N SER A 342 27.59 -15.31 24.99
CA SER A 342 27.63 -15.95 26.30
C SER A 342 28.45 -15.12 27.28
N GLY A 343 28.34 -15.46 28.57
CA GLY A 343 28.95 -14.70 29.66
C GLY A 343 28.00 -13.65 30.26
N PRO A 344 28.33 -13.12 31.44
CA PRO A 344 27.43 -12.27 32.23
C PRO A 344 27.10 -10.95 31.54
N ASP A 345 28.01 -10.40 30.74
CA ASP A 345 27.84 -9.10 30.10
C ASP A 345 27.25 -9.17 28.68
N ALA A 346 26.95 -10.37 28.16
CA ALA A 346 26.49 -10.52 26.78
C ALA A 346 25.22 -9.70 26.50
N VAL A 347 24.19 -9.88 27.34
CA VAL A 347 22.92 -9.18 27.20
C VAL A 347 23.10 -7.65 27.28
N ALA A 348 23.86 -7.18 28.28
CA ALA A 348 24.13 -5.75 28.46
C ALA A 348 24.88 -5.15 27.26
N THR A 349 25.85 -5.90 26.71
CA THR A 349 26.62 -5.50 25.54
C THR A 349 25.71 -5.28 24.32
N TRP A 350 24.81 -6.21 24.03
CA TRP A 350 23.82 -6.07 22.95
C TRP A 350 22.85 -4.91 23.18
N LYS A 351 22.26 -4.81 24.37
CA LYS A 351 21.33 -3.71 24.73
C LYS A 351 21.98 -2.33 24.71
N SER A 352 23.31 -2.24 24.79
CA SER A 352 24.06 -0.97 24.67
C SER A 352 24.18 -0.45 23.23
N LYS A 353 23.93 -1.29 22.22
CA LYS A 353 24.08 -0.94 20.80
C LYS A 353 22.80 -1.08 19.99
N LEU A 354 21.95 -2.03 20.34
CA LEU A 354 20.68 -2.29 19.64
C LEU A 354 19.53 -2.20 20.65
N ASP A 355 18.42 -1.62 20.20
CA ASP A 355 17.15 -1.78 20.89
C ASP A 355 16.63 -3.20 20.63
N MET A 356 16.99 -4.13 21.52
CA MET A 356 16.68 -5.55 21.34
C MET A 356 15.20 -5.87 21.39
N ASP A 357 14.36 -5.00 21.97
CA ASP A 357 12.91 -5.14 21.90
C ASP A 357 12.40 -4.91 20.48
N SER A 358 12.88 -3.86 19.79
CA SER A 358 12.55 -3.63 18.37
C SER A 358 12.97 -4.82 17.49
N VAL A 359 14.15 -5.39 17.74
CA VAL A 359 14.67 -6.55 17.01
C VAL A 359 13.82 -7.79 17.27
N ILE A 360 13.66 -8.20 18.53
CA ILE A 360 13.02 -9.47 18.89
C ILE A 360 11.54 -9.47 18.46
N ARG A 361 10.82 -8.36 18.69
CA ARG A 361 9.41 -8.25 18.30
C ARG A 361 9.24 -8.27 16.78
N ALA A 362 10.11 -7.58 16.04
CA ALA A 362 10.03 -7.58 14.58
C ALA A 362 10.35 -8.96 13.99
N MET A 363 11.41 -9.63 14.48
CA MET A 363 11.77 -10.97 14.01
C MET A 363 10.67 -11.99 14.31
N ALA A 364 10.03 -11.90 15.48
CA ALA A 364 8.90 -12.77 15.80
C ALA A 364 7.74 -12.55 14.81
N LEU A 365 7.47 -11.29 14.46
CA LEU A 365 6.45 -10.96 13.48
C LEU A 365 6.81 -11.44 12.06
N GLU A 366 8.09 -11.39 11.65
CA GLU A 366 8.51 -11.93 10.34
C GLU A 366 8.19 -13.43 10.22
N ILE A 367 8.42 -14.21 11.29
CA ILE A 367 8.06 -15.64 11.34
C ILE A 367 6.54 -15.82 11.26
N LEU A 368 5.79 -15.08 12.09
CA LEU A 368 4.33 -15.24 12.20
C LEU A 368 3.57 -14.78 10.96
N ASN A 369 4.13 -13.83 10.21
CA ASN A 369 3.56 -13.35 8.96
C ASN A 369 4.06 -14.13 7.73
N GLY A 370 4.96 -15.11 7.92
CA GLY A 370 5.55 -15.86 6.82
C GLY A 370 6.25 -14.94 5.83
N TYR A 371 7.06 -14.00 6.33
CA TYR A 371 7.53 -12.88 5.54
C TYR A 371 8.65 -13.28 4.56
N ASP A 372 8.27 -13.51 3.31
CA ASP A 372 9.13 -14.05 2.25
C ASP A 372 10.21 -13.05 1.80
N ASP A 373 9.93 -11.75 1.79
CA ASP A 373 10.89 -10.72 1.35
C ASP A 373 11.49 -9.90 2.51
N GLY A 374 11.42 -10.44 3.74
CA GLY A 374 11.94 -9.80 4.94
C GLY A 374 13.44 -10.00 5.17
N TYR A 375 13.92 -9.56 6.34
CA TYR A 375 15.34 -9.70 6.71
C TYR A 375 15.75 -11.16 6.83
N ILE A 376 14.93 -11.97 7.51
CA ILE A 376 15.28 -13.36 7.79
C ILE A 376 15.46 -14.13 6.47
N PHE A 377 14.43 -14.13 5.62
CA PHE A 377 14.44 -14.92 4.40
C PHE A 377 15.34 -14.31 3.31
N ASN A 378 15.13 -13.05 2.91
CA ASN A 378 15.79 -12.46 1.73
C ASN A 378 16.83 -11.38 2.04
N ALA A 379 17.02 -11.01 3.31
CA ALA A 379 17.85 -9.85 3.72
C ALA A 379 17.42 -8.56 3.01
N ASN A 380 16.11 -8.34 2.94
CA ASN A 380 15.49 -7.23 2.25
C ASN A 380 14.40 -6.57 3.11
N ASN A 381 13.91 -5.40 2.68
CA ASN A 381 12.73 -4.72 3.21
C ASN A 381 12.70 -4.47 4.73
N TYR A 382 13.84 -4.09 5.28
CA TYR A 382 13.93 -3.56 6.63
C TYR A 382 14.79 -2.30 6.67
N TYR A 383 14.65 -1.55 7.75
CA TYR A 383 15.50 -0.42 8.06
C TYR A 383 16.20 -0.56 9.40
N ILE A 384 17.37 0.05 9.49
CA ILE A 384 18.08 0.30 10.74
C ILE A 384 18.21 1.81 10.91
N TYR A 385 17.66 2.32 12.01
CA TYR A 385 17.75 3.73 12.39
C TYR A 385 18.73 3.92 13.53
N GLN A 386 19.68 4.84 13.36
CA GLN A 386 20.58 5.27 14.43
C GLN A 386 19.88 6.32 15.29
N ASP A 387 19.42 5.96 16.49
CA ASP A 387 18.91 6.94 17.43
C ASP A 387 20.07 7.65 18.14
N LEU A 388 20.25 8.93 17.83
CA LEU A 388 21.32 9.76 18.38
C LEU A 388 21.12 10.07 19.87
N SER A 389 19.90 9.95 20.40
CA SER A 389 19.62 10.25 21.81
C SER A 389 20.07 9.12 22.75
N SER A 390 19.79 7.86 22.39
CA SER A 390 20.24 6.70 23.16
C SER A 390 21.55 6.08 22.66
N ASN A 391 22.05 6.51 21.49
CA ASN A 391 23.20 5.91 20.79
C ASN A 391 22.99 4.42 20.49
N ARG A 392 21.74 4.03 20.22
CA ARG A 392 21.34 2.66 19.87
C ARG A 392 20.72 2.62 18.48
N TYR A 393 20.76 1.44 17.87
CA TYR A 393 20.11 1.15 16.62
C TYR A 393 18.73 0.54 16.83
N ILE A 394 17.74 1.01 16.07
CA ILE A 394 16.35 0.54 16.10
C ILE A 394 16.07 -0.22 14.81
N TYR A 395 15.47 -1.39 14.91
CA TYR A 395 15.00 -2.18 13.77
C TYR A 395 13.59 -1.76 13.37
N ILE A 396 13.35 -1.59 12.07
CA ILE A 396 12.07 -1.16 11.51
C ILE A 396 11.69 -2.09 10.35
N PRO A 397 10.61 -2.89 10.46
CA PRO A 397 10.08 -3.65 9.33
C PRO A 397 9.46 -2.72 8.28
N SER A 398 9.43 -3.10 7.01
CA SER A 398 8.85 -2.29 5.92
C SER A 398 8.45 -3.13 4.72
N ASP A 399 7.70 -2.61 3.75
CA ASP A 399 7.35 -3.30 2.48
C ASP A 399 6.74 -4.71 2.70
N LEU A 400 5.67 -4.76 3.50
CA LEU A 400 5.08 -5.98 4.04
C LEU A 400 4.07 -6.67 3.10
N ASP A 401 4.22 -6.50 1.78
CA ASP A 401 3.29 -7.04 0.77
C ASP A 401 3.43 -8.55 0.57
N MET A 402 4.64 -9.09 0.72
CA MET A 402 4.95 -10.53 0.63
C MET A 402 4.78 -11.26 1.96
N THR A 403 3.60 -11.10 2.56
CA THR A 403 3.23 -11.70 3.86
C THR A 403 1.86 -12.40 3.78
N LEU A 404 1.44 -13.01 4.88
CA LEU A 404 0.05 -13.40 5.16
C LEU A 404 -0.59 -14.33 4.12
N GLY A 405 0.22 -15.19 3.50
CA GLY A 405 -0.26 -16.14 2.50
C GLY A 405 0.35 -15.93 1.12
N PHE A 406 1.20 -14.92 0.90
CA PHE A 406 1.91 -14.73 -0.37
C PHE A 406 3.41 -14.99 -0.24
N SER A 407 3.96 -15.81 -1.15
CA SER A 407 5.39 -15.98 -1.39
C SER A 407 5.65 -16.00 -2.90
N MET A 408 6.82 -15.53 -3.32
CA MET A 408 7.26 -15.68 -4.72
C MET A 408 7.66 -17.13 -5.05
N GLY A 409 7.92 -17.94 -4.02
CA GLY A 409 8.23 -19.35 -4.11
C GLY A 409 7.17 -20.23 -3.44
N ASP A 410 7.61 -21.41 -3.00
CA ASP A 410 6.77 -22.30 -2.22
C ASP A 410 6.57 -21.75 -0.81
N ILE A 411 5.33 -21.50 -0.41
CA ILE A 411 4.99 -20.95 0.90
C ILE A 411 5.14 -21.96 2.04
N ARG A 412 5.11 -23.28 1.77
CA ARG A 412 5.05 -24.32 2.81
C ARG A 412 6.18 -24.23 3.86
N PRO A 413 7.44 -23.94 3.52
CA PRO A 413 8.51 -23.76 4.51
C PRO A 413 8.28 -22.58 5.47
N LEU A 414 7.55 -21.55 5.03
CA LEU A 414 7.31 -20.33 5.82
C LEU A 414 6.19 -20.52 6.86
N ILE A 415 5.34 -21.54 6.69
CA ILE A 415 4.15 -21.75 7.53
C ILE A 415 4.23 -22.95 8.46
N THR A 416 5.41 -23.57 8.63
CA THR A 416 5.55 -24.79 9.44
C THR A 416 5.29 -24.60 10.93
N GLY A 417 5.28 -23.36 11.43
CA GLY A 417 5.22 -23.01 12.85
C GLY A 417 6.48 -23.35 13.65
N ASN A 418 7.39 -24.17 13.12
CA ASN A 418 8.69 -24.39 13.72
C ASN A 418 9.67 -23.31 13.26
N TYR A 419 9.87 -22.29 14.08
CA TYR A 419 10.81 -21.21 13.79
C TYR A 419 12.25 -21.73 13.59
N SER A 420 12.62 -22.84 14.22
CA SER A 420 13.98 -23.41 14.13
C SER A 420 14.27 -23.97 12.74
N THR A 421 13.27 -24.14 11.90
CA THR A 421 13.40 -24.57 10.50
C THR A 421 12.99 -23.48 9.52
N PHE A 422 12.69 -22.27 10.00
CA PHE A 422 12.39 -21.16 9.12
C PHE A 422 13.62 -20.86 8.24
N PRO A 423 13.46 -20.74 6.91
CA PRO A 423 14.61 -20.62 6.02
C PRO A 423 15.50 -19.43 6.37
N GLN A 424 16.82 -19.64 6.28
CA GLN A 424 17.87 -18.63 6.54
C GLN A 424 17.97 -18.10 7.99
N ILE A 425 17.14 -18.56 8.94
CA ILE A 425 17.14 -18.01 10.32
C ILE A 425 18.50 -18.07 11.04
N TYR A 426 19.31 -19.10 10.77
CA TYR A 426 20.68 -19.23 11.32
C TYR A 426 21.77 -18.73 10.38
N ASN A 427 21.43 -18.37 9.14
CA ASN A 427 22.38 -17.81 8.17
C ASN A 427 22.47 -16.29 8.26
N ARG A 428 21.44 -15.62 8.82
CA ARG A 428 21.46 -14.18 9.06
C ARG A 428 22.24 -13.83 10.34
N PRO A 429 23.28 -12.98 10.26
CA PRO A 429 24.13 -12.64 11.41
C PRO A 429 23.38 -12.21 12.67
N LEU A 430 22.39 -11.31 12.54
CA LEU A 430 21.69 -10.77 13.69
C LEU A 430 20.83 -11.83 14.40
N THR A 431 19.98 -12.55 13.66
CA THR A 431 19.13 -13.60 14.25
C THR A 431 19.96 -14.77 14.77
N ASN A 432 21.01 -15.18 14.06
CA ASN A 432 21.88 -16.26 14.51
C ASN A 432 22.56 -15.95 15.85
N LYS A 433 23.09 -14.74 16.02
CA LYS A 433 23.72 -14.31 17.27
C LYS A 433 22.69 -14.14 18.39
N MET A 434 21.56 -13.51 18.09
CA MET A 434 20.45 -13.32 19.03
C MET A 434 19.97 -14.65 19.63
N LEU A 435 19.75 -15.67 18.79
CA LEU A 435 19.24 -16.97 19.24
C LEU A 435 20.25 -17.81 20.05
N GLN A 436 21.54 -17.46 20.02
CA GLN A 436 22.55 -18.09 20.87
C GLN A 436 22.56 -17.53 22.30
N ILE A 437 21.98 -16.36 22.53
CA ILE A 437 21.89 -15.73 23.85
C ILE A 437 20.62 -16.24 24.55
N PRO A 438 20.72 -16.99 25.66
CA PRO A 438 19.56 -17.63 26.28
C PRO A 438 18.40 -16.67 26.62
N GLU A 439 18.71 -15.48 27.15
CA GLU A 439 17.68 -14.48 27.50
C GLU A 439 16.91 -13.98 26.25
N PHE A 440 17.63 -13.69 25.15
CA PHE A 440 16.97 -13.23 23.92
C PHE A 440 16.21 -14.34 23.21
N LYS A 441 16.75 -15.56 23.20
CA LYS A 441 16.04 -16.73 22.69
C LYS A 441 14.74 -16.96 23.47
N GLN A 442 14.79 -16.91 24.80
CA GLN A 442 13.61 -17.03 25.64
C GLN A 442 12.59 -15.92 25.33
N GLN A 443 13.02 -14.66 25.28
CA GLN A 443 12.15 -13.52 24.97
C GLN A 443 11.52 -13.66 23.57
N PHE A 444 12.26 -14.18 22.59
CA PHE A 444 11.76 -14.43 21.24
C PHE A 444 10.70 -15.53 21.21
N GLU A 445 10.93 -16.66 21.89
CA GLU A 445 9.96 -17.76 22.00
C GLU A 445 8.69 -17.33 22.74
N GLU A 446 8.83 -16.58 23.85
CA GLU A 446 7.70 -15.99 24.57
C GLU A 446 6.92 -15.00 23.70
N THR A 447 7.62 -14.22 22.87
CA THR A 447 6.99 -13.29 21.92
C THR A 447 6.20 -14.05 20.85
N LEU A 448 6.74 -15.12 20.26
CA LEU A 448 6.01 -15.97 19.32
C LEU A 448 4.71 -16.53 19.95
N ILE A 449 4.80 -17.08 21.16
CA ILE A 449 3.65 -17.65 21.86
C ILE A 449 2.60 -16.56 22.17
N ASN A 450 3.02 -15.42 22.73
CA ASN A 450 2.11 -14.36 23.13
C ASN A 450 1.43 -13.70 21.93
N VAL A 451 2.18 -13.40 20.87
CA VAL A 451 1.63 -12.80 19.65
C VAL A 451 0.67 -13.79 18.97
N THR A 452 0.97 -15.08 18.91
CA THR A 452 0.02 -16.07 18.39
C THR A 452 -1.26 -16.14 19.22
N LYS A 453 -1.18 -16.16 20.55
CA LYS A 453 -2.37 -16.22 21.42
C LYS A 453 -3.22 -14.96 21.38
N LEU A 454 -2.58 -13.80 21.27
CA LEU A 454 -3.26 -12.51 21.45
C LEU A 454 -3.58 -11.80 20.15
N LEU A 455 -2.92 -12.15 19.04
CA LEU A 455 -3.02 -11.40 17.77
C LEU A 455 -3.12 -12.33 16.55
N VAL A 456 -2.15 -13.22 16.32
CA VAL A 456 -2.09 -14.04 15.11
C VAL A 456 -2.89 -15.34 15.33
N ASN A 457 -4.21 -15.19 15.43
CA ASN A 457 -5.17 -16.28 15.44
C ASN A 457 -6.56 -15.75 14.98
N PRO A 458 -7.45 -16.63 14.51
CA PRO A 458 -8.74 -16.21 13.96
C PRO A 458 -9.62 -15.42 14.92
N ALA A 459 -9.61 -15.72 16.23
CA ALA A 459 -10.44 -15.03 17.21
C ALA A 459 -10.04 -13.56 17.39
N ALA A 460 -8.75 -13.25 17.25
CA ALA A 460 -8.21 -11.89 17.35
C ALA A 460 -8.29 -11.09 16.04
N THR A 461 -8.20 -11.74 14.87
CA THR A 461 -8.06 -11.04 13.58
C THR A 461 -9.29 -11.07 12.68
N ASN A 462 -10.20 -12.03 12.82
CA ASN A 462 -11.27 -12.19 11.83
C ASN A 462 -12.22 -10.99 11.78
N ASP A 463 -12.56 -10.38 12.92
CA ASP A 463 -13.44 -9.20 12.95
C ASP A 463 -12.79 -8.00 12.27
N PHE A 464 -11.48 -7.81 12.49
CA PHE A 464 -10.69 -6.81 11.76
C PHE A 464 -10.73 -7.07 10.25
N ILE A 465 -10.37 -8.27 9.82
CA ILE A 465 -10.37 -8.66 8.40
C ILE A 465 -11.76 -8.49 7.78
N ASN A 466 -12.81 -8.93 8.46
CA ASN A 466 -14.19 -8.83 7.97
C ASN A 466 -14.61 -7.36 7.78
N SER A 467 -14.37 -6.51 8.78
CA SER A 467 -14.72 -5.09 8.70
C SER A 467 -13.91 -4.35 7.62
N LEU A 468 -12.65 -4.74 7.41
CA LEU A 468 -11.80 -4.19 6.36
C LEU A 468 -12.29 -4.60 4.97
N VAL A 469 -12.63 -5.87 4.78
CA VAL A 469 -13.18 -6.39 3.52
C VAL A 469 -14.54 -5.75 3.22
N GLU A 470 -15.39 -5.59 4.23
CA GLU A 470 -16.68 -4.90 4.08
C GLU A 470 -16.49 -3.45 3.61
N MET A 471 -15.46 -2.77 4.14
CA MET A 471 -15.11 -1.41 3.74
C MET A 471 -14.67 -1.37 2.27
N ILE A 472 -13.75 -2.25 1.83
CA ILE A 472 -13.13 -2.12 0.51
C ILE A 472 -13.87 -2.84 -0.63
N GLN A 473 -14.83 -3.73 -0.36
CA GLN A 473 -15.43 -4.59 -1.39
C GLN A 473 -16.01 -3.83 -2.60
N GLU A 474 -16.63 -2.66 -2.38
CA GLU A 474 -17.19 -1.83 -3.45
C GLU A 474 -16.08 -1.19 -4.29
N ASP A 475 -15.02 -0.72 -3.63
CA ASP A 475 -13.83 -0.15 -4.27
C ASP A 475 -13.02 -1.21 -5.04
N VAL A 476 -12.94 -2.45 -4.54
CA VAL A 476 -12.31 -3.57 -5.24
C VAL A 476 -13.13 -3.98 -6.49
N ALA A 477 -14.46 -4.01 -6.38
CA ALA A 477 -15.33 -4.28 -7.53
C ALA A 477 -15.18 -3.19 -8.61
N TRP A 478 -15.09 -1.92 -8.22
CA TRP A 478 -14.77 -0.81 -9.12
C TRP A 478 -13.36 -0.95 -9.72
N ASP A 479 -12.35 -1.26 -8.91
CA ASP A 479 -10.97 -1.46 -9.36
C ASP A 479 -10.83 -2.58 -10.40
N ALA A 480 -11.68 -3.60 -10.34
CA ALA A 480 -11.71 -4.67 -11.34
C ALA A 480 -12.13 -4.20 -12.74
N GLN A 481 -12.82 -3.05 -12.85
CA GLN A 481 -13.34 -2.50 -14.11
C GLN A 481 -12.42 -1.45 -14.74
N VAL A 482 -11.58 -0.79 -13.94
CA VAL A 482 -10.69 0.29 -14.44
C VAL A 482 -9.49 -0.26 -15.20
N PRO A 483 -8.88 0.52 -16.11
CA PRO A 483 -7.71 0.11 -16.88
C PRO A 483 -6.46 -0.21 -16.04
N ARG A 484 -5.59 -1.04 -16.62
CA ARG A 484 -4.25 -1.37 -16.15
C ARG A 484 -3.23 -0.66 -17.05
N VAL A 485 -2.44 0.22 -16.44
CA VAL A 485 -1.54 1.15 -17.16
C VAL A 485 -0.07 0.70 -17.15
N GLY A 486 0.25 -0.39 -16.44
CA GLY A 486 1.57 -1.04 -16.51
C GLY A 486 1.79 -1.70 -17.88
N ARG A 487 3.02 -1.62 -18.39
CA ARG A 487 3.31 -1.99 -19.79
C ARG A 487 4.01 -3.33 -19.98
N ALA A 488 4.56 -3.94 -18.94
CA ALA A 488 5.32 -5.19 -19.07
C ALA A 488 4.45 -6.36 -19.56
N ILE A 489 3.40 -6.73 -18.81
CA ILE A 489 2.50 -7.84 -19.18
C ILE A 489 1.76 -7.54 -20.48
N THR A 490 1.25 -6.32 -20.66
CA THR A 490 0.58 -5.94 -21.91
C THR A 490 1.54 -6.02 -23.11
N GLY A 491 2.79 -5.62 -22.95
CA GLY A 491 3.81 -5.78 -24.00
C GLY A 491 4.08 -7.24 -24.36
N MET A 492 4.09 -8.15 -23.36
CA MET A 492 4.18 -9.60 -23.63
C MET A 492 2.98 -10.13 -24.42
N LEU A 493 1.77 -9.68 -24.09
CA LEU A 493 0.56 -10.04 -24.82
C LEU A 493 0.61 -9.51 -26.27
N ASP A 494 1.05 -8.26 -26.46
CA ASP A 494 1.20 -7.63 -27.77
C ASP A 494 2.18 -8.40 -28.66
N ILE A 495 3.34 -8.81 -28.13
CA ILE A 495 4.34 -9.64 -28.85
C ILE A 495 3.75 -10.97 -29.32
N LEU A 496 2.86 -11.54 -28.51
CA LEU A 496 2.20 -12.82 -28.80
C LEU A 496 0.91 -12.68 -29.60
N ASN A 497 0.53 -11.47 -30.03
CA ASN A 497 -0.74 -11.16 -30.68
C ASN A 497 -1.97 -11.64 -29.86
N ILE A 498 -1.88 -11.59 -28.54
CA ILE A 498 -2.99 -11.91 -27.64
C ILE A 498 -3.74 -10.60 -27.34
N PRO A 499 -5.04 -10.50 -27.66
CA PRO A 499 -5.80 -9.28 -27.42
C PRO A 499 -5.88 -8.97 -25.93
N SER A 500 -5.70 -7.70 -25.55
CA SER A 500 -5.94 -7.20 -24.20
C SER A 500 -7.05 -6.16 -24.21
N ALA A 501 -7.83 -6.09 -23.13
CA ALA A 501 -8.88 -5.09 -22.96
C ALA A 501 -8.52 -4.18 -21.77
N ASN A 502 -8.41 -2.87 -22.00
CA ASN A 502 -8.01 -1.91 -20.97
C ASN A 502 -6.71 -2.31 -20.24
N GLY A 503 -5.74 -2.89 -20.96
CA GLY A 503 -4.48 -3.38 -20.42
C GLY A 503 -4.56 -4.69 -19.62
N ARG A 504 -5.69 -5.39 -19.63
CA ARG A 504 -5.90 -6.65 -18.90
C ARG A 504 -5.77 -7.86 -19.83
N ALA A 505 -5.18 -8.93 -19.30
CA ALA A 505 -5.16 -10.22 -19.96
C ALA A 505 -6.58 -10.83 -20.05
N PRO A 506 -6.89 -11.60 -21.11
CA PRO A 506 -8.13 -12.37 -21.18
C PRO A 506 -8.25 -13.36 -20.02
N GLN A 507 -9.48 -13.50 -19.49
CA GLN A 507 -9.73 -14.43 -18.38
C GLN A 507 -9.56 -15.91 -18.81
N ASP A 508 -9.80 -16.20 -20.08
CA ASP A 508 -9.65 -17.50 -20.73
C ASP A 508 -8.23 -17.76 -21.28
N LEU A 509 -7.26 -16.86 -21.05
CA LEU A 509 -5.87 -17.04 -21.49
C LEU A 509 -5.27 -18.37 -21.01
N ASP A 510 -4.77 -19.21 -21.91
CA ASP A 510 -4.03 -20.42 -21.52
C ASP A 510 -2.68 -20.02 -20.90
N MET A 511 -2.57 -20.18 -19.58
CA MET A 511 -1.39 -19.76 -18.81
C MET A 511 -0.18 -20.66 -19.05
N ASP A 512 -0.38 -21.94 -19.39
CA ASP A 512 0.71 -22.85 -19.71
C ASP A 512 1.32 -22.46 -21.06
N MET A 513 0.46 -22.25 -22.06
CA MET A 513 0.91 -21.82 -23.39
C MET A 513 1.57 -20.44 -23.32
N PHE A 514 0.95 -19.50 -22.60
CA PHE A 514 1.51 -18.16 -22.39
C PHE A 514 2.89 -18.22 -21.73
N LEU A 515 3.03 -18.94 -20.62
CA LEU A 515 4.31 -19.06 -19.90
C LEU A 515 5.40 -19.69 -20.77
N ARG A 516 5.07 -20.77 -21.51
CA ARG A 516 6.02 -21.40 -22.44
C ARG A 516 6.47 -20.45 -23.54
N ALA A 517 5.55 -19.65 -24.07
CA ALA A 517 5.86 -18.68 -25.10
C ALA A 517 6.80 -17.58 -24.56
N VAL A 518 6.48 -16.96 -23.42
CA VAL A 518 7.31 -15.87 -22.86
C VAL A 518 8.66 -16.34 -22.32
N ALA A 519 8.78 -17.62 -21.94
CA ALA A 519 10.05 -18.23 -21.52
C ALA A 519 10.95 -18.67 -22.70
N SER A 520 10.43 -18.64 -23.93
CA SER A 520 11.19 -19.06 -25.11
C SER A 520 12.29 -18.03 -25.47
N PRO A 521 13.46 -18.49 -25.98
CA PRO A 521 14.60 -17.62 -26.27
C PRO A 521 14.32 -16.38 -27.15
N PRO A 522 13.46 -16.45 -28.20
CA PRO A 522 13.15 -15.28 -29.01
C PRO A 522 12.50 -14.14 -28.22
N ILE A 523 11.75 -14.48 -27.15
CA ILE A 523 10.91 -13.54 -26.41
C ILE A 523 11.59 -13.04 -25.13
N VAL A 524 12.42 -13.87 -24.49
CA VAL A 524 13.22 -13.47 -23.32
C VAL A 524 14.10 -12.25 -23.61
N GLY A 525 14.71 -12.19 -24.79
CA GLY A 525 15.54 -11.05 -25.21
C GLY A 525 14.76 -9.75 -25.44
N MET A 526 13.44 -9.82 -25.62
CA MET A 526 12.57 -8.66 -25.88
C MET A 526 11.90 -8.13 -24.60
N ASN A 527 11.72 -8.97 -23.58
CA ASN A 527 10.97 -8.63 -22.36
C ASN A 527 11.83 -8.17 -21.17
N GLY A 528 13.15 -8.33 -21.26
CA GLY A 528 14.08 -7.93 -20.18
C GLY A 528 13.98 -8.76 -18.89
N ILE A 529 13.18 -9.83 -18.88
CA ILE A 529 13.11 -10.81 -17.79
C ILE A 529 13.37 -12.20 -18.37
N ASN A 530 14.33 -12.92 -17.80
CA ASN A 530 14.67 -14.28 -18.21
C ASN A 530 13.84 -15.31 -17.44
N PHE A 531 12.87 -15.90 -18.14
CA PHE A 531 12.07 -17.02 -17.64
C PHE A 531 12.53 -18.38 -18.17
N SER A 532 13.62 -18.49 -18.94
CA SER A 532 14.01 -19.75 -19.58
C SER A 532 14.23 -20.90 -18.59
N TYR A 533 14.61 -20.59 -17.34
CA TYR A 533 14.77 -21.59 -16.27
C TYR A 533 13.49 -22.38 -15.99
N VAL A 534 12.31 -21.80 -16.22
CA VAL A 534 11.03 -22.49 -15.96
C VAL A 534 10.77 -23.62 -16.94
N LEU A 535 11.44 -23.65 -18.09
CA LEU A 535 11.28 -24.72 -19.08
C LEU A 535 12.07 -25.97 -18.71
N GLU A 536 13.07 -25.83 -17.84
CA GLU A 536 13.98 -26.92 -17.44
C GLU A 536 13.54 -27.59 -16.13
N ASP A 537 12.76 -26.89 -15.30
CA ASP A 537 12.28 -27.38 -14.00
C ASP A 537 10.73 -27.36 -13.93
N PRO A 538 10.06 -28.52 -13.92
CA PRO A 538 8.61 -28.62 -13.79
C PRO A 538 8.05 -27.99 -12.50
N ILE A 539 8.81 -27.96 -11.41
CA ILE A 539 8.39 -27.34 -10.16
C ILE A 539 8.39 -25.81 -10.32
N ALA A 540 9.48 -25.25 -10.84
CA ALA A 540 9.57 -23.83 -11.16
C ALA A 540 8.50 -23.40 -12.18
N PHE A 541 8.20 -24.25 -13.17
CA PHE A 541 7.12 -24.01 -14.12
C PHE A 541 5.76 -23.84 -13.43
N ASN A 542 5.38 -24.79 -12.58
CA ASN A 542 4.07 -24.76 -11.90
C ASN A 542 3.95 -23.57 -10.95
N LEU A 543 5.00 -23.26 -10.17
CA LEU A 543 5.02 -22.10 -9.27
C LEU A 543 4.88 -20.80 -10.06
N THR A 544 5.65 -20.65 -11.14
CA THR A 544 5.60 -19.44 -11.97
C THR A 544 4.25 -19.29 -12.67
N ARG A 545 3.68 -20.39 -13.19
CA ARG A 545 2.33 -20.40 -13.77
C ARG A 545 1.29 -19.93 -12.76
N ASP A 546 1.33 -20.47 -11.54
CA ASP A 546 0.40 -20.13 -10.47
C ASP A 546 0.50 -18.65 -10.08
N LEU A 547 1.72 -18.12 -9.93
CA LEU A 547 1.98 -16.71 -9.67
C LEU A 547 1.45 -15.81 -10.80
N PHE A 548 1.81 -16.14 -12.05
CA PHE A 548 1.38 -15.38 -13.23
C PHE A 548 -0.14 -15.40 -13.41
N THR A 549 -0.79 -16.49 -13.03
CA THR A 549 -2.25 -16.59 -13.06
C THR A 549 -2.87 -15.54 -12.14
N VAL A 550 -2.36 -15.42 -10.91
CA VAL A 550 -2.85 -14.39 -9.96
C VAL A 550 -2.55 -12.98 -10.47
N ILE A 551 -1.34 -12.71 -10.96
CA ILE A 551 -0.96 -11.37 -11.45
C ILE A 551 -1.77 -10.96 -12.69
N ALA A 552 -1.96 -11.86 -13.65
CA ALA A 552 -2.60 -11.54 -14.92
C ALA A 552 -4.13 -11.57 -14.84
N LYS A 553 -4.71 -12.52 -14.08
CA LYS A 553 -6.15 -12.76 -14.04
C LYS A 553 -6.82 -12.35 -12.74
N GLY A 554 -6.07 -12.29 -11.64
CA GLY A 554 -6.60 -12.07 -10.29
C GLY A 554 -7.20 -13.33 -9.66
N LEU A 555 -7.74 -13.17 -8.46
CA LEU A 555 -8.59 -14.16 -7.78
C LEU A 555 -9.87 -13.47 -7.28
N PRO A 556 -10.99 -14.19 -7.13
CA PRO A 556 -12.15 -13.67 -6.43
C PRO A 556 -11.77 -13.21 -5.03
N LEU A 557 -12.20 -12.00 -4.63
CA LEU A 557 -11.87 -11.40 -3.33
C LEU A 557 -12.19 -12.35 -2.16
N SER A 558 -13.35 -13.01 -2.20
CA SER A 558 -13.74 -13.98 -1.17
C SER A 558 -12.78 -15.16 -1.06
N GLN A 559 -12.22 -15.63 -2.18
CA GLN A 559 -11.27 -16.72 -2.21
C GLN A 559 -9.89 -16.26 -1.71
N ALA A 560 -9.44 -15.07 -2.12
CA ALA A 560 -8.18 -14.47 -1.65
C ALA A 560 -8.19 -14.14 -0.15
N VAL A 561 -9.35 -13.79 0.42
CA VAL A 561 -9.48 -13.52 1.86
C VAL A 561 -9.63 -14.80 2.68
N ASN A 562 -10.50 -15.72 2.26
CA ASN A 562 -10.88 -16.86 3.11
C ASN A 562 -10.11 -18.15 2.80
N GLY A 563 -9.62 -18.34 1.58
CA GLY A 563 -9.06 -19.61 1.11
C GLY A 563 -10.12 -20.73 0.96
N PRO A 564 -9.70 -21.94 0.53
CA PRO A 564 -8.41 -22.22 -0.11
C PRO A 564 -8.37 -21.65 -1.54
N THR A 565 -7.17 -21.36 -2.02
CA THR A 565 -6.92 -20.79 -3.37
C THR A 565 -6.58 -21.83 -4.43
N ASN A 566 -6.20 -23.04 -4.00
CA ASN A 566 -5.59 -24.07 -4.86
C ASN A 566 -4.37 -23.57 -5.65
N ASN A 567 -3.66 -22.57 -5.10
CA ASN A 567 -2.47 -21.95 -5.69
C ASN A 567 -1.26 -22.21 -4.78
N SER A 568 -0.10 -22.51 -5.37
CA SER A 568 1.11 -22.82 -4.62
C SER A 568 1.86 -21.61 -4.06
N ALA A 569 1.69 -20.43 -4.67
CA ALA A 569 2.31 -19.17 -4.28
C ALA A 569 1.40 -18.30 -3.39
N PHE A 570 0.10 -18.60 -3.35
CA PHE A 570 -0.91 -17.80 -2.66
C PHE A 570 -1.83 -18.64 -1.79
N MET A 571 -2.03 -18.26 -0.54
CA MET A 571 -2.97 -18.82 0.43
C MET A 571 -3.91 -17.72 0.90
N GLY A 572 -5.17 -18.06 1.19
CA GLY A 572 -6.11 -17.04 1.66
C GLY A 572 -5.70 -16.48 3.03
N VAL A 573 -5.86 -15.16 3.26
CA VAL A 573 -5.35 -14.50 4.48
C VAL A 573 -5.82 -15.16 5.77
N LYS A 574 -7.11 -15.50 5.88
CA LYS A 574 -7.65 -16.18 7.07
C LYS A 574 -7.18 -17.63 7.18
N ASP A 575 -7.05 -18.32 6.06
CA ASP A 575 -6.54 -19.68 5.99
C ASP A 575 -5.08 -19.73 6.46
N PHE A 576 -4.27 -18.77 6.00
CA PHE A 576 -2.91 -18.55 6.47
C PHE A 576 -2.87 -18.33 7.99
N ILE A 577 -3.64 -17.36 8.52
CA ILE A 577 -3.65 -17.04 9.95
C ILE A 577 -4.06 -18.25 10.78
N TYR A 578 -5.12 -18.96 10.37
CA TYR A 578 -5.52 -20.21 11.01
C TYR A 578 -4.36 -21.20 11.03
N THR A 579 -3.77 -21.49 9.87
CA THR A 579 -2.71 -22.49 9.71
C THR A 579 -1.47 -22.17 10.53
N ILE A 580 -0.93 -20.95 10.42
CA ILE A 580 0.27 -20.57 11.19
C ILE A 580 0.01 -20.61 12.69
N SER A 581 -1.18 -20.18 13.14
CA SER A 581 -1.54 -20.17 14.56
C SER A 581 -1.57 -21.59 15.14
N GLN A 582 -2.18 -22.55 14.43
CA GLN A 582 -2.23 -23.96 14.84
C GLN A 582 -0.84 -24.60 14.83
N ASN A 583 -0.02 -24.28 13.82
CA ASN A 583 1.32 -24.84 13.70
C ASN A 583 2.26 -24.34 14.81
N ILE A 584 2.19 -23.05 15.16
CA ILE A 584 2.93 -22.47 16.30
C ILE A 584 2.45 -23.09 17.62
N ALA A 585 1.13 -23.20 17.82
CA ALA A 585 0.53 -23.82 19.00
C ALA A 585 1.00 -25.27 19.20
N LYS A 586 1.03 -26.04 18.11
CA LYS A 586 1.56 -27.40 18.10
C LYS A 586 3.06 -27.46 18.42
N PHE A 587 3.86 -26.57 17.82
CA PHE A 587 5.31 -26.55 18.04
C PHE A 587 5.68 -26.25 19.50
N PHE A 588 5.03 -25.27 20.12
CA PHE A 588 5.26 -24.90 21.52
C PHE A 588 4.39 -25.65 22.53
N ASN A 589 3.55 -26.59 22.07
CA ASN A 589 2.64 -27.39 22.89
C ASN A 589 1.71 -26.54 23.80
N PHE A 590 0.98 -25.60 23.22
CA PHE A 590 -0.10 -24.87 23.88
C PHE A 590 -1.41 -24.94 23.09
N THR A 591 -2.53 -24.62 23.73
CA THR A 591 -3.85 -24.57 23.09
C THR A 591 -4.28 -23.14 22.78
N LEU A 592 -4.88 -22.94 21.62
CA LEU A 592 -5.59 -21.71 21.27
C LEU A 592 -7.06 -21.84 21.72
N ASN A 593 -7.59 -20.77 22.30
CA ASN A 593 -8.98 -20.71 22.73
C ASN A 593 -9.93 -20.42 21.57
#